data_AF-A0A7J9ZJF2-F1
#
_entry.id   AF-A0A7J9ZJF2-F1
#
_cell.length_a   1.000
_cell.length_b   1.000
_cell.length_c   1.000
_cell.angle_alpha   90.00
_cell.angle_beta   90.00
_cell.angle_gamma   90.00
#
_symmetry.space_group_name_H-M   'P 1'
#
loop_
_entity.id
_entity.type
_entity.pdbx_description
1 polymer ?
#
loop_
_entity_poly.entity_id
_entity_poly.type
_entity_poly.pdbx_seq_one_letter_code
_entity_poly.pdbx_strand_id
1 'polypeptide(L)'
;MTSEMTTDEALAELGHLLEDAGWRVDRRAGLLRVTNRSAPALNERITVQRGAFYWSWGQPITEMRNVTKAAEAVGRVLTTASGAEDRG
;
A
#
# COMPACT_ATOMS: atom_id res chain seq x y z
N MET A 1 3.48 12.53 25.63
CA MET A 1 3.16 13.20 24.36
C MET A 1 3.42 12.19 23.26
N THR A 2 2.37 11.54 22.76
CA THR A 2 2.47 10.71 21.55
C THR A 2 2.39 11.69 20.39
N SER A 3 3.50 11.94 19.69
CA SER A 3 3.47 12.75 18.47
C SER A 3 2.46 12.13 17.50
N GLU A 4 1.55 12.95 16.95
CA GLU A 4 0.62 12.49 15.93
C GLU A 4 1.42 12.10 14.69
N MET A 5 1.26 10.86 14.23
CA MET A 5 1.92 10.38 13.02
C MET A 5 1.43 11.18 11.82
N THR A 6 2.38 11.71 11.04
CA THR A 6 2.07 12.46 9.83
C THR A 6 1.73 11.51 8.68
N THR A 7 1.09 12.06 7.64
CA THR A 7 0.82 11.32 6.39
C THR A 7 2.11 10.81 5.74
N ASP A 8 3.18 11.63 5.75
CA ASP A 8 4.43 11.25 5.10
C ASP A 8 5.13 10.11 5.85
N GLU A 9 5.14 10.17 7.19
CA GLU A 9 5.67 9.10 8.04
C GLU A 9 4.90 7.79 7.85
N ALA A 10 3.57 7.85 7.86
CA ALA A 10 2.73 6.67 7.65
C ALA A 10 2.97 6.01 6.28
N LEU A 11 3.11 6.82 5.22
CA LEU A 11 3.42 6.31 3.88
C LEU A 11 4.86 5.80 3.75
N ALA A 12 5.81 6.40 4.48
CA ALA A 12 7.19 5.92 4.54
C ALA A 12 7.27 4.55 5.22
N GLU A 13 6.63 4.39 6.37
CA GLU A 13 6.60 3.15 7.13
C GLU A 13 5.92 2.03 6.33
N LEU A 14 4.77 2.34 5.70
CA LEU A 14 4.10 1.40 4.80
C LEU A 14 5.00 1.00 3.62
N GLY A 15 5.71 1.97 3.04
CA GLY A 15 6.66 1.74 1.96
C GLY A 15 7.76 0.75 2.36
N HIS A 16 8.39 0.95 3.51
CA HIS A 16 9.43 0.06 4.02
C HIS A 16 8.92 -1.38 4.23
N LEU A 17 7.76 -1.56 4.87
CA LEU A 17 7.20 -2.90 5.05
C LEU A 17 6.93 -3.62 3.72
N LEU A 18 6.51 -2.88 2.70
CA LEU A 18 6.25 -3.44 1.38
C LEU A 18 7.54 -3.74 0.61
N GLU A 19 8.57 -2.89 0.72
CA GLU A 19 9.89 -3.17 0.15
C GLU A 19 10.51 -4.43 0.77
N ASP A 20 10.44 -4.56 2.09
CA ASP A 20 10.91 -5.73 2.85
C ASP A 20 10.16 -7.00 2.43
N ALA A 21 8.87 -6.88 2.11
CA ALA A 21 8.06 -7.97 1.57
C ALA A 21 8.30 -8.24 0.07
N GLY A 22 9.26 -7.57 -0.57
CA GLY A 22 9.68 -7.82 -1.95
C GLY A 22 8.92 -7.04 -3.02
N TRP A 23 8.03 -6.13 -2.63
CA TRP A 23 7.32 -5.26 -3.57
C TRP A 23 8.26 -4.16 -4.10
N ARG A 24 7.95 -3.62 -5.27
CA ARG A 24 8.57 -2.36 -5.73
C ARG A 24 7.71 -1.20 -5.26
N VAL A 25 8.33 -0.22 -4.63
CA VAL A 25 7.65 0.96 -4.09
C VAL A 25 8.22 2.22 -4.73
N ASP A 26 7.34 3.12 -5.18
CA ASP A 26 7.68 4.46 -5.63
C ASP A 26 6.87 5.47 -4.80
N ARG A 27 7.56 6.27 -3.96
CA ARG A 27 6.92 7.28 -3.11
C ARG A 27 7.00 8.67 -3.74
N ARG A 28 5.90 9.41 -3.71
CA ARG A 28 5.81 10.84 -4.05
C ARG A 28 4.96 11.53 -2.98
N ALA A 29 5.08 12.85 -2.82
CA ALA A 29 4.38 13.59 -1.76
C ALA A 29 2.89 13.21 -1.64
N GLY A 30 2.51 12.56 -0.53
CA GLY A 30 1.14 12.10 -0.24
C GLY A 30 0.66 10.85 -0.98
N LEU A 31 1.53 10.15 -1.71
CA LEU A 31 1.20 9.00 -2.55
C LEU A 31 2.28 7.91 -2.49
N LEU A 32 1.84 6.67 -2.29
CA LEU A 32 2.68 5.48 -2.41
C LEU A 32 2.19 4.64 -3.58
N ARG A 33 3.03 4.40 -4.59
CA ARG A 33 2.75 3.43 -5.63
C ARG A 33 3.46 2.12 -5.30
N VAL A 34 2.74 1.01 -5.36
CA VAL A 34 3.23 -0.33 -5.05
C VAL A 34 3.04 -1.21 -6.27
N THR A 35 4.08 -1.94 -6.68
CA THR A 35 4.06 -2.77 -7.89
C THR A 35 4.59 -4.17 -7.57
N ASN A 36 3.90 -5.19 -8.07
CA ASN A 36 4.40 -6.56 -8.07
C ASN A 36 5.60 -6.67 -9.02
N ARG A 37 6.78 -7.03 -8.51
CA ARG A 37 8.00 -7.17 -9.33
C ARG A 37 7.87 -8.28 -10.37
N SER A 38 7.18 -9.37 -10.03
CA SER A 38 6.98 -10.53 -10.90
C SER A 38 5.86 -10.32 -11.92
N ALA A 39 4.96 -9.37 -11.67
CA ALA A 39 3.84 -9.04 -12.56
C ALA A 39 3.58 -7.52 -12.57
N PRO A 40 4.38 -6.71 -13.31
CA PRO A 40 4.32 -5.25 -13.25
C PRO A 40 2.97 -4.61 -13.61
N ALA A 41 2.11 -5.34 -14.34
CA ALA A 41 0.73 -4.92 -14.60
C ALA A 41 -0.07 -4.76 -13.28
N LEU A 42 0.29 -5.52 -12.25
CA LEU A 42 -0.32 -5.47 -10.93
C LEU A 42 0.36 -4.40 -10.10
N ASN A 43 -0.28 -3.25 -10.03
CA ASN A 43 0.18 -2.12 -9.25
C ASN A 43 -1.00 -1.39 -8.63
N GLU A 44 -0.76 -0.76 -7.49
CA GLU A 44 -1.76 -0.01 -6.74
C GLU A 44 -1.19 1.33 -6.27
N ARG A 45 -2.08 2.30 -6.07
CA ARG A 45 -1.78 3.61 -5.51
C ARG A 45 -2.47 3.75 -4.16
N ILE A 46 -1.68 4.04 -3.13
CA ILE A 46 -2.13 4.23 -1.76
C ILE A 46 -1.95 5.69 -1.37
N THR A 47 -3.00 6.28 -0.80
CA THR A 47 -2.96 7.64 -0.23
C THR A 47 -3.39 7.61 1.22
N VAL A 48 -3.09 8.67 1.97
CA VAL A 48 -3.66 8.87 3.31
C VAL A 48 -4.65 10.02 3.24
N GLN A 49 -5.85 9.78 3.76
CA GLN A 49 -6.89 10.80 3.90
C GLN A 49 -7.57 10.60 5.26
N ARG A 50 -7.88 11.68 5.98
CA ARG A 50 -8.67 11.61 7.23
C ARG A 50 -8.15 10.56 8.24
N GLY A 51 -6.82 10.40 8.35
CA GLY A 51 -6.19 9.47 9.29
C GLY A 51 -6.23 7.99 8.90
N ALA A 52 -6.53 7.65 7.65
CA ALA A 52 -6.54 6.27 7.15
C ALA A 52 -5.87 6.14 5.78
N PHE A 53 -5.36 4.95 5.48
CA PHE A 53 -4.91 4.58 4.14
C PHE A 53 -6.10 4.30 3.23
N TYR A 54 -6.01 4.69 1.96
CA TYR A 54 -7.06 4.51 0.95
C TYR A 54 -6.49 3.89 -0.31
N TRP A 55 -7.29 3.00 -0.90
CA TRP A 55 -7.10 2.52 -2.26
C TRP A 55 -7.33 3.64 -3.28
N SER A 56 -6.81 3.49 -4.50
CA SER A 56 -7.09 4.43 -5.59
C SER A 56 -8.56 4.50 -5.98
N TRP A 57 -9.34 3.43 -5.73
CA TRP A 57 -10.79 3.39 -5.92
C TRP A 57 -11.60 3.97 -4.75
N GLY A 58 -10.95 4.65 -3.79
CA GLY A 58 -11.62 5.46 -2.77
C GLY A 58 -12.14 4.71 -1.55
N GLN A 59 -11.94 3.39 -1.45
CA GLN A 59 -12.29 2.63 -0.25
C GLN A 59 -11.15 2.71 0.79
N PRO A 60 -11.48 2.88 2.09
CA PRO A 60 -10.47 2.83 3.15
C PRO A 60 -9.90 1.43 3.33
N ILE A 61 -8.60 1.34 3.59
CA ILE A 61 -7.88 0.09 3.89
C ILE A 61 -7.94 -0.17 5.39
N THR A 62 -7.36 0.75 6.15
CA THR A 62 -7.29 0.75 7.61
C THR A 62 -6.78 2.12 8.08
N GLU A 63 -6.90 2.40 9.38
CA GLU A 63 -6.33 3.60 9.99
C GLU A 63 -4.81 3.67 9.80
N MET A 64 -4.26 4.88 9.67
CA MET A 64 -2.85 5.05 9.31
C MET A 64 -1.90 4.47 10.37
N ARG A 65 -2.33 4.38 11.64
CA ARG A 65 -1.60 3.72 12.74
C ARG A 65 -1.44 2.20 12.60
N ASN A 66 -2.19 1.56 11.71
CA ASN A 66 -2.18 0.10 11.52
C ASN A 66 -1.38 -0.28 10.27
N VAL A 67 -0.13 0.17 10.18
CA VAL A 67 0.72 0.04 8.98
C VAL A 67 0.88 -1.42 8.54
N THR A 68 1.09 -2.35 9.48
CA THR A 68 1.17 -3.80 9.17
C THR A 68 -0.09 -4.33 8.50
N LYS A 69 -1.28 -3.96 9.00
CA LYS A 69 -2.55 -4.37 8.39
C LYS A 69 -2.74 -3.79 7.00
N ALA A 70 -2.26 -2.56 6.77
CA ALA A 70 -2.26 -1.96 5.45
C ALA A 70 -1.36 -2.75 4.48
N ALA A 71 -0.14 -3.09 4.90
CA ALA A 71 0.81 -3.87 4.09
C ALA A 71 0.25 -5.25 3.72
N GLU A 72 -0.34 -5.96 4.68
CA GLU A 72 -1.00 -7.25 4.43
C GLU A 72 -2.14 -7.14 3.42
N ALA A 73 -2.98 -6.09 3.54
CA ALA A 73 -4.08 -5.87 2.61
C ALA A 73 -3.58 -5.59 1.19
N VAL A 74 -2.55 -4.74 1.05
CA VAL A 74 -1.92 -4.42 -0.23
C VAL A 74 -1.33 -5.69 -0.87
N GLY A 75 -0.59 -6.49 -0.09
CA GLY A 75 0.00 -7.74 -0.57
C GLY A 75 -1.04 -8.74 -1.08
N ARG A 76 -2.20 -8.84 -0.39
CA ARG A 76 -3.32 -9.69 -0.85
C ARG A 76 -3.86 -9.25 -2.21
N VAL A 77 -4.17 -7.96 -2.38
CA VAL A 77 -4.69 -7.41 -3.64
C VAL A 77 -3.73 -7.66 -4.81
N LEU A 78 -2.44 -7.36 -4.61
CA LEU A 78 -1.41 -7.50 -5.65
C LEU A 78 -1.06 -8.96 -5.97
N THR A 79 -1.45 -9.91 -5.12
CA THR A 79 -1.29 -11.36 -5.36
C THR A 79 -2.53 -11.95 -6.02
N THR A 80 -3.74 -11.61 -5.56
CA THR A 80 -5.01 -12.11 -6.11
C THR A 80 -5.19 -11.71 -7.58
N ALA A 81 -4.78 -10.50 -7.94
CA ALA A 81 -4.84 -10.07 -9.34
C ALA A 81 -3.89 -10.86 -10.26
N SER A 82 -2.84 -11.49 -9.72
CA SER A 82 -1.90 -12.32 -10.50
C SER A 82 -2.46 -13.70 -10.83
N GLY A 83 -3.39 -14.21 -10.03
CA GLY A 83 -4.01 -15.51 -10.25
C GLY A 83 -5.25 -15.47 -11.15
N ALA A 84 -5.72 -14.28 -11.54
CA ALA A 84 -6.91 -14.13 -12.37
C ALA A 84 -6.63 -14.35 -13.88
N GLU A 85 -5.37 -14.24 -14.31
CA GLU A 85 -4.98 -14.43 -15.71
C GLU A 85 -4.68 -15.91 -16.07
N ASP A 86 -4.61 -16.82 -15.09
CA ASP A 86 -4.31 -18.26 -15.29
C ASP A 86 -5.58 -19.13 -15.44
N ARG A 87 -6.75 -18.51 -15.65
CA ARG A 87 -8.04 -19.20 -15.92
C ARG A 87 -8.71 -18.69 -17.20
N GLY A 88 -7.94 -18.51 -18.27
CA GLY A 88 -8.42 -18.16 -19.61
C GLY A 88 -8.04 -19.22 -20.63
#